data_AF-A0A418CFY2-F1
#
_entry.id   AF-A0A418CFY2-F1
#
_cell.length_a   1.000
_cell.length_b   1.000
_cell.length_c   1.000
_cell.angle_alpha   90.00
_cell.angle_beta   90.00
_cell.angle_gamma   90.00
#
_symmetry.space_group_name_H-M   'P 1'
#
loop_
_entity.id
_entity.type
_entity.pdbx_description
1 polymer ?
#
loop_
_entity_poly.entity_id
_entity_poly.type
_entity_poly.pdbx_seq_one_letter_code
_entity_poly.pdbx_strand_id
1 'polypeptide(L)'
;MRVKAKQIRDQMLARNDHDEHSQLLRLKFSNGWLHRFKTRFGLKSRRVYGEAASASERSVDEGRRNLLTITAGYDKRDIYNLDETAYFHCATPSKAVSTKSMPGRKKVKKWITVAVTRIADGSSKWPLLLIGTAKKPRCFGPTTVSDMGVVYAASKKG
;
A
#
# COMPACT_ATOMS: atom_id res chain seq x y z
N MET A 1 8.78 11.05 -9.61
CA MET A 1 9.24 12.33 -9.01
C MET A 1 10.00 13.22 -9.98
N ARG A 2 10.96 12.70 -10.77
CA ARG A 2 11.65 13.49 -11.81
C ARG A 2 10.72 14.15 -12.83
N VAL A 3 9.75 13.39 -13.34
CA VAL A 3 8.75 13.89 -14.31
C VAL A 3 8.00 15.09 -13.74
N LYS A 4 7.52 14.98 -12.49
CA LYS A 4 6.82 16.07 -11.81
C LYS A 4 7.71 17.30 -11.57
N ALA A 5 8.99 17.10 -11.25
CA ALA A 5 9.95 18.20 -11.09
C ALA A 5 10.24 18.94 -12.41
N LYS A 6 10.34 18.21 -13.52
CA LYS A 6 10.44 18.79 -14.87
C LYS A 6 9.19 19.60 -15.23
N GLN A 7 8.00 19.04 -15.01
CA GLN A 7 6.73 19.73 -15.25
C GLN A 7 6.61 21.06 -14.48
N ILE A 8 7.03 21.09 -13.21
CA ILE A 8 7.01 22.32 -12.40
C ILE A 8 7.99 23.36 -12.97
N ARG A 9 9.20 22.94 -13.38
CA ARG A 9 10.17 23.83 -14.04
C ARG A 9 9.58 24.40 -15.33
N ASP A 10 8.97 23.55 -16.16
CA ASP A 10 8.42 23.97 -17.45
C ASP A 10 7.22 24.94 -17.26
N GLN A 11 6.41 24.73 -16.21
CA GLN A 11 5.38 25.69 -15.79
C GLN A 11 5.95 27.03 -15.31
N MET A 12 7.08 27.02 -14.60
CA MET A 12 7.76 28.24 -14.14
C MET A 12 8.38 29.01 -15.32
N LEU A 13 8.97 28.30 -16.29
CA LEU A 13 9.51 28.90 -17.52
C LEU A 13 8.42 29.56 -18.36
N ALA A 14 7.20 29.02 -18.36
CA ALA A 14 6.06 29.58 -19.09
C ALA A 14 5.46 30.84 -18.44
N ARG A 15 5.81 31.15 -17.18
CA ARG A 15 5.26 32.30 -16.43
C ARG A 15 6.03 33.62 -16.59
N ASN A 16 7.13 33.61 -17.36
CA ASN A 16 7.90 34.82 -17.76
C ASN A 16 8.41 35.69 -16.59
N ASP A 17 8.91 35.09 -15.51
CA ASP A 17 9.72 35.82 -14.53
C ASP A 17 11.14 35.98 -15.07
N HIS A 18 11.52 37.21 -15.43
CA HIS A 18 12.66 37.49 -16.30
C HIS A 18 14.04 37.21 -15.68
N ASP A 19 14.13 36.91 -14.37
CA ASP A 19 15.41 36.82 -13.64
C ASP A 19 15.88 35.39 -13.34
N GLU A 20 15.00 34.38 -13.43
CA GLU A 20 15.34 32.98 -13.10
C GLU A 20 15.40 32.03 -14.32
N HIS A 21 15.07 32.50 -15.52
CA HIS A 21 14.90 31.66 -16.72
C HIS A 21 16.14 30.82 -17.06
N SER A 22 17.30 31.47 -17.10
CA SER A 22 18.61 30.82 -17.34
C SER A 22 18.98 29.82 -16.25
N GLN A 23 18.59 30.09 -15.00
CA GLN A 23 18.87 29.19 -13.87
C GLN A 23 17.97 27.95 -13.93
N LEU A 24 16.69 28.13 -14.25
CA LEU A 24 15.70 27.07 -14.42
C LEU A 24 16.10 26.11 -15.55
N LEU A 25 16.56 26.62 -16.69
CA LEU A 25 17.04 25.81 -17.81
C LEU A 25 18.26 24.95 -17.45
N ARG A 26 19.12 25.45 -16.57
CA ARG A 26 20.34 24.74 -16.10
C ARG A 26 20.05 23.64 -15.08
N LEU A 27 18.84 23.59 -14.49
CA LEU A 27 18.49 22.57 -13.49
C LEU A 27 18.50 21.15 -14.08
N LYS A 28 19.41 20.31 -13.57
CA LYS A 28 19.46 18.87 -13.86
C LYS A 28 18.92 18.05 -12.70
N PHE A 29 17.83 17.34 -12.94
CA PHE A 29 17.21 16.43 -11.96
C PHE A 29 17.90 15.04 -11.95
N SER A 30 19.17 15.01 -11.54
CA SER A 30 20.01 13.80 -11.46
C SER A 30 19.48 12.77 -10.44
N ASN A 31 20.07 11.56 -10.39
CA ASN A 31 19.60 10.49 -9.49
C ASN A 31 19.72 10.94 -8.01
N GLY A 32 20.72 11.76 -7.69
CA GLY A 32 20.97 12.30 -6.35
C GLY A 32 20.31 13.64 -6.06
N TRP A 33 19.72 14.33 -7.05
CA TRP A 33 19.17 15.68 -6.86
C TRP A 33 18.13 15.74 -5.72
N LEU A 34 17.19 14.78 -5.72
CA LEU A 34 16.13 14.76 -4.71
C LEU A 34 16.68 14.51 -3.31
N HIS A 35 17.71 13.68 -3.19
CA HIS A 35 18.36 13.41 -1.92
C HIS A 35 19.05 14.69 -1.39
N ARG A 36 19.86 15.35 -2.22
CA ARG A 36 20.53 16.62 -1.86
C ARG A 36 19.55 17.73 -1.55
N PHE A 37 18.47 17.85 -2.31
CA PHE A 37 17.38 18.80 -2.07
C PHE A 37 16.76 18.56 -0.69
N LYS A 38 16.41 17.31 -0.37
CA LYS A 38 15.85 16.97 0.94
C LYS A 38 16.81 17.32 2.08
N THR A 39 18.10 17.00 1.92
CA THR A 39 19.13 17.32 2.92
C THR A 39 19.30 18.83 3.11
N ARG A 40 19.41 19.61 2.02
CA ARG A 40 19.58 21.07 2.07
C ARG A 40 18.42 21.78 2.78
N PHE A 41 17.19 21.31 2.54
CA PHE A 41 15.99 21.91 3.14
C PHE A 41 15.52 21.19 4.41
N GLY A 42 16.33 20.29 4.99
CA GLY A 42 15.99 19.59 6.24
C GLY A 42 14.77 18.65 6.16
N LEU A 43 14.37 18.23 4.96
CA LEU A 43 13.21 17.40 4.71
C LEU A 43 13.49 15.93 5.04
N LYS A 44 12.97 15.44 6.18
CA LYS A 44 13.14 14.04 6.60
C LYS A 44 11.88 13.21 6.34
N SER A 45 12.05 12.00 5.81
CA SER A 45 10.97 11.02 5.75
C SER A 45 10.86 10.31 7.10
N ARG A 46 9.76 10.52 7.82
CA ARG A 46 9.52 9.87 9.12
C ARG A 46 8.49 8.76 8.94
N ARG A 47 8.82 7.55 9.39
CA ARG A 47 7.90 6.39 9.39
C ARG A 47 7.06 6.46 10.65
N VAL A 48 5.75 6.50 10.51
CA VAL A 48 4.81 6.34 11.62
C VAL A 48 4.51 4.85 11.73
N TYR A 49 4.96 4.23 12.82
CA TYR A 49 4.62 2.85 13.13
C TYR A 49 3.17 2.79 13.58
N GLY A 50 2.39 1.86 13.02
CA GLY A 50 1.17 1.38 13.64
C GLY A 50 1.53 0.21 14.56
N GLU A 51 0.76 0.03 15.63
CA GLU A 51 0.95 -0.98 16.68
C GLU A 51 1.36 -2.34 16.09
N ALA A 52 2.59 -2.75 16.39
CA ALA A 52 3.00 -4.13 16.23
C ALA A 52 2.45 -4.88 17.44
N ALA A 53 1.40 -5.68 17.23
CA ALA A 53 0.90 -6.58 18.26
C ALA A 53 2.02 -7.55 18.66
N SER A 54 2.50 -7.42 19.89
CA SER A 54 3.61 -8.17 20.46
C SER A 54 3.14 -9.55 20.92
N ALA A 55 3.04 -10.52 19.99
CA ALA A 55 2.98 -11.93 20.39
C ALA A 55 4.36 -12.38 20.89
N SER A 56 4.41 -13.09 22.02
CA SER A 56 5.68 -13.62 22.54
C SER A 56 6.15 -14.80 21.69
N GLU A 57 7.46 -14.99 21.57
CA GLU A 57 8.04 -16.14 20.84
C GLU A 57 7.49 -17.48 21.36
N ARG A 58 7.35 -17.61 22.69
CA ARG A 58 6.78 -18.81 23.33
C ARG A 58 5.36 -19.11 22.86
N SER A 59 4.50 -18.08 22.79
CA SER A 59 3.12 -18.25 22.30
C SER A 59 3.06 -18.62 20.82
N VAL A 60 4.01 -18.12 20.01
CA VAL A 60 4.10 -18.49 18.59
C VAL A 60 4.52 -19.95 18.44
N ASP A 61 5.53 -20.40 19.19
CA ASP A 61 6.00 -21.79 19.13
C ASP A 61 4.97 -22.79 19.64
N GLU A 62 4.22 -22.43 20.69
CA GLU A 62 3.10 -23.24 21.16
C GLU A 62 1.98 -23.34 20.13
N GLY A 63 1.59 -22.21 19.54
CA GLY A 63 0.61 -22.19 18.45
C GLY A 63 1.04 -23.06 17.26
N ARG A 64 2.32 -23.02 16.88
CA ARG A 64 2.87 -23.87 15.81
C ARG A 64 2.79 -25.36 16.13
N ARG A 65 3.16 -25.76 17.36
CA ARG A 65 3.06 -27.17 17.79
C ARG A 65 1.63 -27.66 17.73
N ASN A 66 0.69 -26.88 18.26
CA ASN A 66 -0.74 -27.23 18.24
C ASN A 66 -1.28 -27.34 16.82
N LEU A 67 -0.91 -26.40 15.92
CA LEU A 67 -1.31 -26.43 14.52
C LEU A 67 -0.80 -27.70 13.81
N LEU A 68 0.44 -28.10 14.08
CA LEU A 68 1.01 -29.33 13.51
C LEU A 68 0.29 -30.57 14.03
N THR A 69 -0.07 -30.62 15.32
CA THR A 69 -0.83 -31.74 15.88
C THR A 69 -2.20 -31.87 15.22
N ILE A 70 -2.93 -30.76 15.05
CA ILE A 70 -4.26 -30.76 14.43
C ILE A 70 -4.19 -31.15 12.95
N THR A 71 -3.12 -30.73 12.26
CA THR A 71 -2.98 -30.97 10.81
C THR A 71 -2.25 -32.27 10.46
N ALA A 72 -1.76 -33.03 11.45
CA ALA A 72 -0.94 -34.23 11.24
C ALA A 72 -1.62 -35.34 10.41
N GLY A 73 -2.95 -35.44 10.46
CA GLY A 73 -3.72 -36.45 9.73
C GLY A 73 -4.10 -36.07 8.30
N TYR A 74 -3.75 -34.87 7.84
CA TYR A 74 -4.15 -34.35 6.52
C TYR A 74 -2.95 -34.32 5.57
N ASP A 75 -3.18 -34.63 4.29
CA ASP A 75 -2.18 -34.38 3.24
C ASP A 75 -1.98 -32.86 3.08
N LYS A 76 -0.77 -32.43 2.73
CA LYS A 76 -0.45 -31.00 2.55
C LYS A 76 -1.34 -30.32 1.50
N ARG A 77 -1.87 -31.06 0.54
CA ARG A 77 -2.81 -30.55 -0.48
C ARG A 77 -4.19 -30.21 0.10
N ASP A 78 -4.54 -30.78 1.25
CA ASP A 78 -5.82 -30.61 1.93
C ASP A 78 -5.75 -29.61 3.09
N ILE A 79 -4.56 -29.04 3.35
CA ILE A 79 -4.35 -28.01 4.37
C ILE A 79 -4.38 -26.64 3.70
N TYR A 80 -5.44 -25.88 3.99
CA TYR A 80 -5.63 -24.52 3.49
C TYR A 80 -5.41 -23.51 4.60
N ASN A 81 -4.58 -22.50 4.33
CA ASN A 81 -4.46 -21.32 5.16
C ASN A 81 -5.21 -20.15 4.50
N LEU A 82 -6.17 -19.58 5.21
CA LEU A 82 -6.90 -18.38 4.80
C LEU A 82 -6.60 -17.27 5.80
N ASP A 83 -6.17 -16.12 5.30
CA ASP A 83 -5.97 -14.92 6.12
C ASP A 83 -6.60 -13.68 5.45
N GLU A 84 -7.02 -12.73 6.27
CA GLU A 84 -7.67 -11.50 5.83
C GLU A 84 -6.75 -10.30 6.02
N THR A 85 -6.63 -9.48 4.97
CA THR A 85 -5.92 -8.21 5.05
C THR A 85 -6.77 -7.06 4.54
N ALA A 86 -6.67 -5.90 5.19
CA ALA A 86 -7.38 -4.71 4.77
C ALA A 86 -6.57 -3.95 3.70
N TYR A 87 -7.13 -3.81 2.50
CA TYR A 87 -6.57 -2.98 1.45
C TYR A 87 -7.15 -1.56 1.49
N PHE A 88 -6.33 -0.60 1.93
CA PHE A 88 -6.76 0.79 2.08
C PHE A 88 -6.58 1.61 0.80
N HIS A 89 -7.54 1.50 -0.12
CA HIS A 89 -7.45 2.16 -1.43
C HIS A 89 -7.55 3.70 -1.37
N CYS A 90 -8.08 4.29 -0.30
CA CYS A 90 -8.10 5.74 -0.08
C CYS A 90 -7.13 6.22 1.01
N ALA A 91 -6.24 5.36 1.51
CA ALA A 91 -5.29 5.79 2.53
C ALA A 91 -4.36 6.87 1.98
N THR A 92 -4.28 7.99 2.70
CA THR A 92 -3.23 8.97 2.47
C THR A 92 -1.87 8.37 2.86
N PRO A 93 -0.79 8.70 2.13
CA PRO A 93 0.54 8.22 2.47
C PRO A 93 0.88 8.54 3.92
N SER A 94 1.40 7.55 4.66
CA SER A 94 1.84 7.70 6.04
C SER A 94 3.10 8.57 6.20
N LYS A 95 3.69 8.98 5.08
CA LYS A 95 4.91 9.78 5.00
C LYS A 95 4.59 11.09 4.29
N ALA A 96 4.61 12.19 5.03
CA ALA A 96 4.63 13.53 4.47
C ALA A 96 6.07 14.06 4.44
N VAL A 97 6.39 14.87 3.44
CA VAL A 97 7.65 15.62 3.35
C VAL A 97 7.33 17.04 3.79
N SER A 98 7.86 17.48 4.94
CA SER A 98 7.58 18.80 5.51
C SER A 98 8.82 19.36 6.22
N THR A 99 8.97 20.68 6.20
CA THR A 99 9.99 21.44 6.94
C THR A 99 9.57 21.73 8.39
N LYS A 100 8.25 21.73 8.67
CA LYS A 100 7.66 21.99 9.99
C LYS A 100 6.86 20.78 10.49
N SER A 101 6.65 20.69 11.80
CA SER A 101 5.70 19.74 12.36
C SER A 101 4.32 19.98 11.74
N MET A 102 3.71 18.96 11.15
CA MET A 102 2.37 19.06 10.58
C MET A 102 1.36 18.42 11.53
N PRO A 103 0.19 19.05 11.76
CA PRO A 103 -0.92 18.42 12.46
C PRO A 103 -1.27 17.08 11.81
N GLY A 104 -1.58 16.07 12.62
CA GLY A 104 -2.01 14.77 12.12
C GLY A 104 -3.32 14.91 11.35
N ARG A 105 -3.35 14.47 10.08
CA ARG A 105 -4.61 14.40 9.32
C ARG A 105 -5.31 13.08 9.61
N LYS A 106 -6.63 13.14 9.88
CA LYS A 106 -7.46 11.93 10.01
C LYS A 106 -7.35 11.11 8.72
N LYS A 107 -6.83 9.88 8.83
CA LYS A 107 -6.69 8.98 7.69
C LYS A 107 -8.09 8.56 7.23
N VAL A 108 -8.34 8.65 5.92
CA VAL A 108 -9.53 8.03 5.33
C VAL A 108 -9.33 6.52 5.39
N LYS A 109 -10.05 5.86 6.29
CA LYS A 109 -9.99 4.41 6.49
C LYS A 109 -11.02 3.68 5.61
N LYS A 110 -11.09 4.01 4.32
CA LYS A 110 -11.86 3.19 3.38
C LYS A 110 -10.98 2.03 2.96
N TRP A 111 -11.46 0.82 3.23
CA TRP A 111 -10.77 -0.41 2.90
C TRP A 111 -11.69 -1.38 2.16
N ILE A 112 -11.06 -2.30 1.46
CA ILE A 112 -11.66 -3.53 0.96
C ILE A 112 -10.95 -4.66 1.70
N THR A 113 -11.70 -5.62 2.23
CA THR A 113 -11.08 -6.81 2.83
C THR A 113 -10.63 -7.73 1.70
N VAL A 114 -9.40 -8.20 1.79
CA VAL A 114 -8.80 -9.15 0.86
C VAL A 114 -8.54 -10.42 1.64
N ALA A 115 -9.33 -11.46 1.36
CA ALA A 115 -9.07 -12.80 1.86
C ALA A 115 -8.14 -13.53 0.88
N VAL A 116 -7.03 -14.02 1.42
CA VAL A 116 -5.98 -14.73 0.69
C VAL A 116 -5.95 -16.16 1.18
N THR A 117 -6.14 -17.11 0.26
CA THR A 117 -6.08 -18.53 0.58
C THR A 117 -4.91 -19.19 -0.12
N ARG A 118 -4.14 -19.99 0.63
CA ARG A 118 -3.01 -20.75 0.11
C ARG A 118 -3.00 -22.18 0.63
N ILE A 119 -2.68 -23.10 -0.27
CA ILE A 119 -2.50 -24.52 0.06
C ILE A 119 -1.10 -24.72 0.63
N ALA A 120 -0.98 -25.57 1.66
CA ALA A 120 0.28 -25.81 2.36
C ALA A 120 1.35 -26.49 1.49
N ASP A 121 0.95 -27.21 0.44
CA ASP A 121 1.85 -27.82 -0.54
C ASP A 121 2.59 -26.79 -1.42
N GLY A 122 2.09 -25.55 -1.50
CA GLY A 122 2.65 -24.48 -2.30
C GLY A 122 2.25 -24.48 -3.77
N SER A 123 1.46 -25.45 -4.23
CA SER A 123 1.18 -25.74 -5.65
C SER A 123 0.29 -24.69 -6.31
N SER A 124 -0.66 -24.09 -5.57
CA SER A 124 -1.55 -23.09 -6.14
C SER A 124 -1.95 -21.99 -5.14
N LYS A 125 -2.26 -20.82 -5.71
CA LYS A 125 -2.94 -19.74 -5.00
C LYS A 125 -4.39 -19.80 -5.44
N TRP A 126 -5.30 -19.83 -4.48
CA TRP A 126 -6.71 -19.64 -4.79
C TRP A 126 -6.94 -18.21 -5.27
N PRO A 127 -7.96 -17.97 -6.11
CA PRO A 127 -8.35 -16.62 -6.50
C PRO A 127 -8.56 -15.73 -5.26
N LEU A 128 -8.10 -14.48 -5.33
CA LEU A 128 -8.31 -13.53 -4.24
C LEU A 128 -9.81 -13.27 -4.06
N LEU A 129 -10.27 -13.33 -2.81
CA LEU A 129 -11.62 -12.91 -2.47
C LEU A 129 -11.60 -11.47 -1.95
N LEU A 130 -12.21 -10.58 -2.71
CA LEU A 130 -12.39 -9.18 -2.38
C LEU A 130 -13.77 -8.97 -1.76
N ILE A 131 -13.83 -8.44 -0.54
CA ILE A 131 -15.07 -8.14 0.15
C ILE A 131 -15.18 -6.63 0.33
N GLY A 132 -16.16 -6.04 -0.36
CA GLY A 132 -16.49 -4.62 -0.26
C GLY A 132 -17.90 -4.38 0.26
N THR A 133 -18.26 -3.11 0.42
CA THR A 133 -19.59 -2.71 0.90
C THR A 133 -20.62 -2.63 -0.24
N ALA A 134 -20.19 -2.26 -1.45
CA ALA A 134 -21.08 -2.06 -2.59
C ALA A 134 -21.31 -3.37 -3.36
N LYS A 135 -22.54 -3.67 -3.79
CA LYS A 135 -22.83 -4.85 -4.64
C LYS A 135 -22.05 -4.83 -5.97
N LYS A 136 -21.94 -3.65 -6.58
CA LYS A 136 -21.12 -3.40 -7.77
C LYS A 136 -20.33 -2.10 -7.58
N PRO A 137 -19.05 -2.16 -7.18
CA PRO A 137 -18.20 -0.98 -7.09
C PRO A 137 -18.13 -0.24 -8.42
N ARG A 138 -18.30 1.09 -8.39
CA ARG A 138 -18.23 1.93 -9.59
C ARG A 138 -16.86 1.86 -10.29
N CYS A 139 -15.79 1.56 -9.55
CA CYS A 139 -14.44 1.46 -10.10
C CYS A 139 -14.23 0.26 -11.03
N PHE A 140 -15.12 -0.74 -11.02
CA PHE A 140 -15.05 -1.85 -11.99
C PHE A 140 -15.59 -1.47 -13.37
N GLY A 141 -16.31 -0.35 -13.48
CA GLY A 141 -16.81 0.15 -14.76
C GLY A 141 -17.63 -0.91 -15.53
N PRO A 142 -17.37 -1.10 -16.84
CA PRO A 142 -18.02 -2.13 -17.64
C PRO A 142 -17.42 -3.53 -17.46
N THR A 143 -16.21 -3.63 -16.88
CA THR A 143 -15.49 -4.89 -16.71
C THR A 143 -16.15 -5.74 -15.63
N THR A 144 -16.28 -7.04 -15.88
CA THR A 144 -16.78 -7.96 -14.86
C THR A 144 -15.62 -8.38 -13.97
N VAL A 145 -15.89 -8.57 -12.67
CA VAL A 145 -14.86 -9.02 -11.72
C VAL A 145 -14.20 -10.32 -12.17
N SER A 146 -14.95 -11.20 -12.84
CA SER A 146 -14.46 -12.44 -13.45
C SER A 146 -13.30 -12.22 -14.43
N ASP A 147 -13.29 -11.10 -15.16
CA ASP A 147 -12.24 -10.78 -16.13
C ASP A 147 -10.92 -10.40 -15.45
N MET A 148 -10.97 -10.04 -14.16
CA MET A 148 -9.81 -9.64 -13.36
C MET A 148 -9.16 -10.84 -12.64
N GLY A 149 -9.71 -12.04 -12.75
CA GLY A 149 -9.20 -13.23 -12.07
C GLY A 149 -9.36 -13.20 -10.54
N VAL A 150 -10.33 -12.42 -10.04
CA VAL A 150 -10.65 -12.30 -8.61
C VAL A 150 -12.11 -12.62 -8.36
N VAL A 151 -12.43 -13.03 -7.14
CA VAL A 151 -13.81 -13.22 -6.68
C VAL A 151 -14.20 -11.97 -5.89
N TYR A 152 -15.38 -11.43 -6.13
CA TYR A 152 -15.88 -10.28 -5.38
C TYR A 152 -17.20 -10.61 -4.69
N ALA A 153 -17.28 -10.28 -3.41
CA ALA A 153 -18.50 -10.36 -2.62
C ALA A 153 -18.81 -9.00 -1.99
N ALA A 154 -20.09 -8.72 -1.81
CA ALA A 154 -20.55 -7.53 -1.11
C ALA A 154 -21.16 -7.90 0.23
N SER A 155 -20.69 -7.27 1.30
CA SER A 155 -21.23 -7.45 2.64
C SER A 155 -21.74 -6.11 3.17
N LYS A 156 -22.92 -6.14 3.81
CA LYS A 156 -23.46 -4.98 4.54
C LYS A 156 -22.83 -4.80 5.92
N LYS A 157 -22.08 -5.80 6.41
CA LYS A 157 -21.33 -5.73 7.67
C LYS A 157 -19.93 -5.21 7.36
N GLY A 158 -19.78 -3.89 7.35
CA GLY A 158 -18.50 -3.19 7.17
C GLY A 158 -18.61 -1.75 7.64
#